data_AF-A0A815XV89-F1
#
_entry.id   AF-A0A815XV89-F1
#
_cell.length_a   1.000
_cell.length_b   1.000
_cell.length_c   1.000
_cell.angle_alpha   90.00
_cell.angle_beta   90.00
_cell.angle_gamma   90.00
#
_symmetry.space_group_name_H-M   'P 1'
#
loop_
_entity.id
_entity.type
_entity.pdbx_description
1 polymer ?
#
loop_
_entity_poly.entity_id
_entity_poly.type
_entity_poly.pdbx_seq_one_letter_code
_entity_poly.pdbx_strand_id
1 'polypeptide(L)'
;PKCGLTFKPMAEKPVEYKYGPRSVAIGDFNNDTVLDMVIANHIANKIAVYLGHGNGSFRDPTMYSTGSYSSPYMVTVADFNNDQ
;
A
#
# COMPACT_ATOMS: atom_id res chain seq x y z
N PRO A 1 0.85 21.44 -18.47
CA PRO A 1 -0.11 20.39 -18.03
C PRO A 1 -0.47 20.57 -16.54
N LYS A 2 -1.70 20.97 -16.23
CA LYS A 2 -2.17 21.06 -14.84
C LYS A 2 -2.45 19.65 -14.34
N CYS A 3 -1.63 19.14 -13.44
CA CYS A 3 -1.95 17.95 -12.66
C CYS A 3 -3.04 18.35 -11.65
N GLY A 4 -4.29 18.03 -11.97
CA GLY A 4 -5.44 18.32 -11.11
C GLY A 4 -5.79 17.10 -10.27
N LEU A 5 -5.17 16.97 -9.10
CA LEU A 5 -5.63 16.02 -8.08
C LEU A 5 -6.83 16.65 -7.37
N THR A 6 -8.04 16.25 -7.76
CA THR A 6 -9.26 16.64 -7.05
C THR A 6 -9.60 15.57 -6.04
N PHE A 7 -9.41 15.86 -4.75
CA PHE A 7 -9.91 14.99 -3.68
C PHE A 7 -11.43 15.13 -3.60
N LYS A 8 -12.15 14.02 -3.83
CA LYS A 8 -13.59 13.97 -3.54
C LYS A 8 -13.77 13.71 -2.04
N PRO A 9 -14.64 14.46 -1.35
CA PRO A 9 -15.04 14.12 0.01
C PRO A 9 -15.60 12.70 0.03
N MET A 10 -15.08 11.82 0.89
CA MET A 10 -15.71 10.54 1.15
C MET A 10 -16.93 10.78 2.05
N ALA A 11 -18.06 10.15 1.71
CA ALA A 11 -19.23 10.14 2.58
C ALA A 11 -18.88 9.44 3.91
N GLU A 12 -19.26 10.03 5.03
CA GLU A 12 -19.05 9.49 6.37
C GLU A 12 -19.94 8.24 6.57
N LYS A 13 -19.39 7.06 6.28
CA LYS A 13 -19.92 5.80 6.79
C LYS A 13 -19.30 5.52 8.16
N PRO A 14 -19.97 4.85 9.11
CA PRO A 14 -19.31 4.34 10.31
C PRO A 14 -18.12 3.49 9.87
N VAL A 15 -16.92 4.02 10.04
CA VAL A 15 -15.70 3.39 9.53
C VAL A 15 -15.34 2.29 10.51
N GLU A 16 -15.55 1.04 10.11
CA GLU A 16 -14.90 -0.07 10.79
C GLU A 16 -13.39 0.08 10.50
N TYR A 17 -12.63 0.61 11.46
CA TYR A 17 -11.20 0.85 11.32
C TYR A 17 -10.41 -0.47 11.39
N LYS A 18 -10.59 -1.31 10.37
CA LYS A 18 -10.04 -2.67 10.32
C LYS A 18 -8.52 -2.70 10.11
N TYR A 19 -7.97 -1.72 9.38
CA TYR A 19 -6.59 -1.79 8.87
C TYR A 19 -5.60 -0.90 9.65
N GLY A 20 -5.94 0.37 9.87
CA GLY A 20 -5.06 1.31 10.57
C GLY A 20 -3.73 1.56 9.87
N PRO A 21 -3.73 2.14 8.65
CA PRO A 21 -2.51 2.39 7.89
C PRO A 21 -1.58 3.38 8.63
N ARG A 22 -0.28 3.07 8.71
CA ARG A 22 0.75 3.92 9.36
C ARG A 22 1.88 4.37 8.44
N SER A 23 2.17 3.60 7.39
CA SER A 23 3.28 3.86 6.49
C SER A 23 2.97 3.31 5.11
N VAL A 24 3.49 3.98 4.09
CA VAL A 24 3.37 3.61 2.67
C VAL A 24 4.74 3.70 2.01
N ALA A 25 5.00 2.78 1.08
CA ALA A 25 6.14 2.81 0.19
C ALA A 25 5.69 2.51 -1.25
N ILE A 26 6.42 3.06 -2.22
CA ILE A 26 6.16 2.92 -3.65
C ILE A 26 7.43 2.36 -4.30
N GLY A 27 7.26 1.46 -5.26
CA GLY A 27 8.34 0.82 -6.01
C GLY A 27 7.77 -0.14 -7.04
N ASP A 28 8.60 -0.64 -7.95
CA ASP A 28 8.22 -1.78 -8.81
C ASP A 28 8.57 -3.05 -8.04
N PHE A 29 7.57 -3.85 -7.67
CA PHE A 29 7.76 -5.05 -6.85
C PHE A 29 7.54 -6.35 -7.63
N ASN A 30 7.15 -6.27 -8.90
CA ASN A 30 6.89 -7.42 -9.76
C ASN A 30 7.64 -7.37 -11.11
N ASN A 31 8.53 -6.40 -11.30
CA ASN A 31 9.38 -6.18 -12.46
C ASN A 31 8.59 -5.97 -13.76
N ASP A 32 7.48 -5.23 -13.69
CA ASP A 32 6.66 -4.89 -14.85
C ASP A 32 6.81 -3.43 -15.32
N THR A 33 7.72 -2.66 -14.70
CA THR A 33 7.99 -1.23 -14.93
C THR A 33 6.84 -0.29 -14.54
N VAL A 34 5.83 -0.79 -13.83
CA VAL A 34 4.74 -0.02 -13.25
C VAL A 34 4.98 0.18 -11.75
N LEU A 35 4.65 1.37 -11.24
CA LEU A 35 4.74 1.63 -9.81
C LEU A 35 3.62 0.91 -9.05
N ASP A 36 4.03 0.14 -8.05
CA ASP A 36 3.20 -0.53 -7.06
C ASP A 36 3.20 0.21 -5.72
N MET A 37 2.39 -0.26 -4.78
CA MET A 37 2.25 0.34 -3.45
C MET A 37 2.21 -0.71 -2.34
N VAL A 38 2.94 -0.46 -1.26
CA VAL A 38 2.96 -1.29 -0.05
C VAL A 38 2.49 -0.45 1.13
N ILE A 39 1.58 -0.98 1.96
CA ILE A 39 1.03 -0.29 3.14
C ILE A 39 1.20 -1.13 4.40
N ALA A 40 1.71 -0.51 5.48
CA ALA A 40 1.73 -1.07 6.82
C ALA A 40 0.39 -0.82 7.54
N ASN A 41 -0.37 -1.89 7.83
CA ASN A 41 -1.66 -1.83 8.50
C ASN A 41 -1.53 -2.32 9.95
N HIS A 42 -1.36 -1.37 10.87
CA HIS A 42 -0.97 -1.67 12.24
C HIS A 42 -2.08 -2.33 13.07
N ILE A 43 -3.35 -2.03 12.79
CA ILE A 43 -4.49 -2.63 13.52
C ILE A 43 -4.75 -4.05 13.00
N ALA A 44 -4.63 -4.24 11.68
CA ALA A 44 -4.87 -5.55 11.07
C ALA A 44 -3.72 -6.55 11.29
N ASN A 45 -2.55 -6.08 11.72
CA ASN A 45 -1.32 -6.87 11.79
C ASN A 45 -0.94 -7.43 10.39
N LYS A 46 -1.06 -6.56 9.36
CA LYS A 46 -0.85 -6.93 7.95
C LYS A 46 0.02 -5.91 7.22
N ILE A 47 0.73 -6.39 6.20
CA ILE A 47 1.20 -5.57 5.07
C ILE A 47 0.25 -5.80 3.89
N ALA A 48 -0.18 -4.74 3.23
CA ALA A 48 -0.95 -4.81 1.99
C ALA A 48 -0.06 -4.44 0.81
N VAL A 49 -0.09 -5.23 -0.27
CA VAL A 49 0.63 -4.95 -1.52
C VAL A 49 -0.38 -4.76 -2.64
N TYR A 50 -0.33 -3.61 -3.29
CA TYR A 50 -1.19 -3.17 -4.37
C TYR A 50 -0.38 -3.08 -5.65
N LEU A 51 -0.73 -3.87 -6.66
CA LEU A 51 -0.07 -3.78 -7.97
C LEU A 51 -0.69 -2.68 -8.82
N GLY A 52 0.15 -1.90 -9.49
CA GLY A 52 -0.28 -0.77 -10.31
C GLY A 52 -0.88 -1.17 -11.66
N HIS A 53 -1.67 -0.26 -12.23
CA HIS A 53 -2.14 -0.33 -13.62
C HIS A 53 -1.42 0.67 -14.56
N GLY A 54 -0.50 1.49 -14.04
CA GLY A 54 0.24 2.50 -14.83
C GLY A 54 -0.52 3.80 -15.11
N ASN A 55 -1.79 3.88 -14.73
CA ASN A 55 -2.66 5.05 -14.89
C ASN A 55 -3.02 5.72 -13.55
N GLY A 56 -2.31 5.39 -12.48
CA GLY A 56 -2.58 5.87 -11.12
C GLY A 56 -3.67 5.08 -10.36
N SER A 57 -4.24 4.04 -10.95
CA SER A 57 -5.11 3.07 -10.25
C SER A 57 -4.35 1.80 -9.89
N PHE A 58 -4.90 1.04 -8.93
CA PHE A 58 -4.31 -0.16 -8.36
C PHE A 58 -5.30 -1.32 -8.35
N ARG A 59 -4.78 -2.55 -8.44
CA ARG A 59 -5.56 -3.79 -8.24
C ARG A 59 -5.97 -3.94 -6.77
N ASP A 60 -6.85 -4.90 -6.50
CA ASP A 60 -7.13 -5.34 -5.12
C ASP A 60 -5.83 -5.81 -4.44
N PRO A 61 -5.65 -5.50 -3.15
CA PRO A 61 -4.40 -5.79 -2.48
C PRO A 61 -4.25 -7.26 -2.12
N THR A 62 -3.02 -7.76 -2.21
CA THR A 62 -2.63 -8.98 -1.50
C THR A 62 -2.24 -8.65 -0.06
N MET A 63 -2.79 -9.40 0.90
CA MET A 63 -2.60 -9.15 2.33
C MET A 63 -1.65 -10.18 2.96
N TYR A 64 -0.52 -9.71 3.47
CA TYR A 64 0.47 -10.55 4.15
C TYR A 64 0.39 -10.38 5.66
N SER A 65 0.41 -11.48 6.39
CA SER A 65 0.42 -11.46 7.85
C SER A 65 1.80 -11.09 8.38
N THR A 66 1.87 -10.13 9.30
CA THR A 66 3.09 -9.87 10.08
C THR A 66 3.10 -10.65 11.41
N GLY A 67 2.03 -11.41 11.70
CA GLY A 67 1.87 -12.26 12.88
C GLY A 67 0.81 -11.74 13.84
N SER A 68 0.11 -12.65 14.54
CA SER A 68 -0.77 -12.28 15.66
C SER A 68 0.06 -11.52 16.69
N TYR A 69 -0.37 -10.34 17.13
CA TYR A 69 0.37 -9.44 18.04
C TYR A 69 1.53 -8.64 17.45
N SER A 70 1.79 -8.74 16.15
CA SER A 70 2.65 -7.75 15.49
C SER A 70 1.91 -6.41 15.35
N SER A 71 2.63 -5.30 15.25
CA SER A 71 2.05 -3.99 14.90
C SER A 71 2.98 -3.29 13.92
N PRO A 72 2.85 -3.50 12.61
CA PRO A 72 3.75 -2.87 11.64
C PRO A 72 3.57 -1.35 11.64
N TYR A 73 4.64 -0.61 11.95
CA TYR A 73 4.66 0.86 11.98
C TYR A 73 5.22 1.48 10.71
N MET A 74 6.29 0.90 10.17
CA MET A 74 7.01 1.42 9.02
C MET A 74 7.30 0.32 8.01
N VAL A 75 7.32 0.72 6.75
CA VAL A 75 7.88 -0.06 5.65
C VAL A 75 9.02 0.72 5.02
N THR A 76 10.07 0.02 4.61
CA THR A 76 11.18 0.55 3.81
C THR A 76 11.43 -0.45 2.71
N VAL A 77 11.61 0.04 1.48
CA VAL A 77 11.80 -0.78 0.29
C VAL A 77 13.14 -0.43 -0.33
N ALA A 78 13.86 -1.46 -0.74
CA ALA A 78 15.06 -1.38 -1.56
C ALA A 78 15.26 -2.76 -2.20
N ASP A 79 15.96 -2.79 -3.32
CA ASP A 79 16.52 -4.02 -3.84
C ASP A 79 17.78 -4.36 -3.03
N PHE A 80 17.71 -5.41 -2.21
CA PHE A 80 18.80 -5.83 -1.31
C PHE A 80 19.65 -6.96 -1.88
N ASN A 81 19.16 -7.63 -2.92
CA ASN A 81 19.76 -8.82 -3.52
C ASN A 81 20.16 -8.60 -4.99
N ASN A 82 19.86 -7.44 -5.57
CA ASN A 82 20.25 -7.02 -6.91
C ASN A 82 19.76 -8.00 -7.98
N ASP A 83 18.49 -8.43 -7.89
CA ASP A 83 17.86 -9.40 -8.79
C ASP A 83 16.73 -8.83 -9.64
N GLN A 84 16.59 -7.50 -9.68
CA GLN A 84 15.71 -6.80 -10.63
C GLN A 84 16.20 -6.92 -12.07
#